data_AF-A0A6G7VNE1-F1
#
_entry.id   AF-A0A6G7VNE1-F1
#
_cell.length_a   1.000
_cell.length_b   1.000
_cell.length_c   1.000
_cell.angle_alpha   90.00
_cell.angle_beta   90.00
_cell.angle_gamma   90.00
#
_symmetry.space_group_name_H-M   'P 1'
#
loop_
_entity.id
_entity.type
_entity.pdbx_description
1 polymer ?
#
loop_
_entity_poly.entity_id
_entity_poly.type
_entity_poly.pdbx_seq_one_letter_code
_entity_poly.pdbx_strand_id
1 'polypeptide(L)'
;MTIFELMGGILIGFGAFGAMGWSAWRAISAQPIRRALYIGTVVFTLLGMASISLLSPPLALFAGGALAFCAASLFWAERGAERVLPLFQIAFGVILITGAPF
;
A
#
# COMPACT_ATOMS: atom_id res chain seq x y z
N MET A 1 2.78 17.43 -15.84
CA MET A 1 3.47 16.20 -15.44
C MET A 1 4.91 16.26 -15.92
N THR A 2 5.86 16.23 -15.00
CA THR A 2 7.30 16.12 -15.31
C THR A 2 7.71 14.65 -15.47
N ILE A 3 8.81 14.38 -16.16
CA ILE A 3 9.30 13.01 -16.37
C ILE A 3 9.57 12.30 -15.02
N PHE A 4 9.96 13.06 -13.99
CA PHE A 4 10.21 12.56 -12.64
C PHE A 4 8.95 12.11 -11.92
N GLU A 5 7.84 12.85 -12.07
CA GLU A 5 6.53 12.45 -11.53
C GLU A 5 6.06 11.14 -12.15
N LEU A 6 6.20 11.03 -13.48
CA LEU A 6 5.78 9.85 -14.23
C LEU A 6 6.61 8.60 -13.86
N MET A 7 7.93 8.76 -13.71
CA MET A 7 8.80 7.69 -13.21
C MET A 7 8.47 7.31 -11.75
N GLY A 8 8.17 8.30 -10.90
CA GLY A 8 7.75 8.08 -9.52
C GLY A 8 6.45 7.28 -9.43
N GLY A 9 5.44 7.66 -10.22
CA GLY A 9 4.17 6.95 -10.29
C GLY A 9 4.31 5.52 -10.78
N ILE A 10 5.13 5.27 -11.81
CA ILE A 10 5.41 3.90 -12.28
C ILE A 10 6.08 3.07 -11.19
N LEU A 11 7.10 3.61 -10.52
CA LEU A 11 7.82 2.89 -9.44
C LEU A 11 6.88 2.54 -8.28
N ILE A 12 6.02 3.48 -7.89
CA ILE A 12 5.09 3.29 -6.78
C ILE A 12 3.96 2.35 -7.18
N GLY A 13 3.42 2.48 -8.40
CA GLY A 13 2.41 1.56 -8.92
C GLY A 13 2.95 0.13 -8.98
N PHE A 14 4.11 -0.07 -9.59
CA PHE A 14 4.74 -1.39 -9.68
C PHE A 14 5.09 -1.95 -8.30
N GLY A 15 5.63 -1.12 -7.41
CA GLY A 15 5.92 -1.48 -6.02
C GLY A 15 4.66 -1.85 -5.24
N ALA A 16 3.57 -1.10 -5.38
CA ALA A 16 2.30 -1.36 -4.72
C ALA A 16 1.66 -2.67 -5.21
N PHE A 17 1.68 -2.95 -6.52
CA PHE A 17 1.22 -4.22 -7.08
C PHE A 17 2.08 -5.40 -6.62
N GLY A 18 3.41 -5.27 -6.65
CA GLY A 18 4.33 -6.30 -6.17
C GLY A 18 4.14 -6.56 -4.66
N ALA A 19 4.03 -5.50 -3.87
CA ALA A 19 3.77 -5.60 -2.43
C ALA A 19 2.39 -6.20 -2.13
N MET A 20 1.37 -5.86 -2.91
CA MET A 20 0.03 -6.46 -2.77
C MET A 20 0.06 -7.96 -3.07
N GLY A 21 0.72 -8.39 -4.15
CA GLY A 21 0.88 -9.81 -4.48
C GLY A 21 1.59 -10.59 -3.37
N TRP A 22 2.65 -10.00 -2.80
CA TRP A 22 3.33 -10.59 -1.65
C TRP A 22 2.47 -10.62 -0.39
N SER A 23 1.76 -9.53 -0.07
CA SER A 23 0.83 -9.48 1.05
C SER A 23 -0.27 -10.54 0.90
N ALA A 24 -0.78 -10.78 -0.31
CA ALA A 24 -1.75 -11.82 -0.57
C ALA A 24 -1.19 -13.24 -0.33
N TRP A 25 0.06 -13.50 -0.74
CA TRP A 25 0.74 -14.75 -0.44
C TRP A 25 0.97 -14.96 1.07
N ARG A 26 1.41 -13.90 1.76
CA ARG A 26 1.61 -13.91 3.22
C ARG A 26 0.31 -14.00 4.00
N ALA A 27 -0.80 -13.53 3.45
CA ALA A 27 -2.12 -13.74 4.03
C ALA A 27 -2.53 -15.22 4.06
N ILE A 28 -1.83 -16.13 3.39
CA ILE A 28 -2.08 -17.58 3.45
C ILE A 28 -1.04 -18.28 4.33
N SER A 29 0.22 -17.84 4.27
CA SER A 29 1.36 -18.53 4.88
C SER A 29 1.84 -17.95 6.23
N ALA A 30 1.42 -16.73 6.60
CA ALA A 30 1.89 -16.08 7.81
C ALA A 30 1.11 -16.49 9.07
N GLN A 31 1.73 -16.23 10.23
CA GLN A 31 1.10 -16.38 11.55
C GLN A 31 -0.20 -15.55 11.66
N PRO A 32 -1.20 -16.02 12.44
CA PRO A 32 -2.56 -15.46 12.44
C PRO A 32 -2.64 -13.97 12.80
N ILE A 33 -1.78 -13.49 13.70
CA ILE A 33 -1.75 -12.07 14.10
C ILE A 33 -1.31 -11.17 12.92
N ARG A 34 -0.30 -11.60 12.16
CA ARG A 34 0.21 -10.84 11.00
C ARG A 34 -0.68 -11.00 9.78
N ARG A 35 -1.38 -12.13 9.69
CA ARG A 35 -2.32 -12.45 8.61
C ARG A 35 -3.38 -11.37 8.43
N ALA A 36 -3.96 -10.89 9.53
CA ALA A 36 -4.96 -9.82 9.49
C ALA A 36 -4.39 -8.52 8.91
N LEU A 37 -3.16 -8.16 9.27
CA LEU A 37 -2.49 -6.98 8.72
C LEU A 37 -2.18 -7.14 7.23
N TYR A 38 -1.73 -8.31 6.79
CA TYR A 38 -1.52 -8.59 5.38
C TYR A 38 -2.82 -8.51 4.58
N ILE A 39 -3.91 -9.10 5.06
CA ILE A 39 -5.24 -8.97 4.45
C ILE A 39 -5.64 -7.50 4.38
N GLY A 40 -5.48 -6.75 5.48
CA GLY A 40 -5.73 -5.31 5.52
C GLY A 40 -4.96 -4.56 4.45
N THR A 41 -3.66 -4.80 4.31
CA THR A 41 -2.86 -4.15 3.26
C THR A 41 -3.35 -4.45 1.86
N VAL A 42 -3.77 -5.69 1.56
CA VAL A 42 -4.32 -6.05 0.24
C VAL A 42 -5.64 -5.30 -0.01
N VAL A 43 -6.57 -5.36 0.95
CA VAL A 43 -7.89 -4.73 0.84
C VAL A 43 -7.77 -3.22 0.70
N PHE A 44 -6.96 -2.57 1.53
CA PHE A 44 -6.81 -1.12 1.49
C PHE A 44 -5.99 -0.64 0.29
N THR A 45 -5.07 -1.46 -0.25
CA THR A 45 -4.43 -1.15 -1.54
C THR A 45 -5.47 -1.15 -2.67
N LEU A 46 -6.35 -2.16 -2.72
CA LEU A 46 -7.44 -2.23 -3.69
C LEU A 46 -8.43 -1.07 -3.53
N LEU A 47 -8.81 -0.72 -2.30
CA LEU A 47 -9.67 0.44 -2.04
C LEU A 47 -8.99 1.76 -2.44
N GLY A 48 -7.68 1.86 -2.22
CA GLY A 48 -6.88 2.98 -2.71
C GLY A 48 -6.95 3.10 -4.23
N MET A 49 -6.74 2.01 -4.95
CA MET A 49 -6.89 1.96 -6.41
C MET A 49 -8.31 2.33 -6.86
N ALA A 50 -9.33 1.78 -6.20
CA ALA A 50 -10.72 2.11 -6.49
C ALA A 50 -11.03 3.59 -6.23
N SER A 51 -10.44 4.20 -5.19
CA SER A 51 -10.64 5.63 -4.88
C SER A 51 -10.10 6.56 -5.97
N ILE A 52 -8.99 6.18 -6.61
CA ILE A 52 -8.41 6.90 -7.75
C ILE A 52 -9.36 6.80 -8.94
N SER A 53 -9.81 5.59 -9.29
CA SER A 53 -10.74 5.35 -10.40
C SER A 53 -12.10 6.06 -10.22
N LEU A 54 -12.58 6.16 -8.98
CA LEU A 54 -13.84 6.82 -8.65
C LEU A 54 -13.70 8.33 -8.39
N LEU A 55 -12.48 8.86 -8.43
CA LEU A 55 -12.18 10.27 -8.08
C LEU A 55 -12.82 10.67 -6.74
N SER A 56 -12.65 9.81 -5.71
CA SER A 56 -13.27 10.00 -4.39
C SER A 56 -12.22 10.31 -3.32
N PRO A 57 -11.96 11.61 -3.04
CA PRO A 57 -11.05 12.03 -1.98
C PRO A 57 -11.32 11.43 -0.59
N PRO A 58 -12.57 11.33 -0.09
CA PRO A 58 -12.80 10.77 1.24
C PRO A 58 -12.44 9.28 1.31
N LEU A 59 -12.67 8.53 0.22
CA LEU A 59 -12.28 7.13 0.14
C LEU A 59 -10.74 6.99 0.09
N ALA A 60 -10.06 7.88 -0.63
CA ALA A 60 -8.60 7.91 -0.69
C ALA A 60 -7.96 8.18 0.68
N LEU A 61 -8.51 9.13 1.45
CA LEU A 61 -8.07 9.42 2.81
C LEU A 61 -8.24 8.21 3.74
N PHE A 62 -9.41 7.59 3.72
CA PHE A 62 -9.70 6.43 4.57
C PHE A 62 -8.84 5.22 4.18
N ALA A 63 -8.80 4.88 2.90
CA ALA A 63 -8.03 3.74 2.40
C ALA A 63 -6.53 3.98 2.59
N GLY A 64 -6.03 5.18 2.30
CA GLY A 64 -4.63 5.54 2.47
C GLY A 64 -4.19 5.51 3.93
N GLY A 65 -5.00 6.06 4.85
CA GLY A 65 -4.73 6.03 6.28
C GLY A 65 -4.70 4.61 6.84
N ALA A 66 -5.71 3.80 6.50
CA ALA A 66 -5.79 2.42 6.94
C ALA A 66 -4.66 1.55 6.34
N LEU A 67 -4.33 1.77 5.07
CA LEU A 67 -3.19 1.11 4.40
C LEU A 67 -1.88 1.45 5.09
N ALA A 68 -1.62 2.74 5.33
CA ALA A 68 -0.39 3.20 5.98
C ALA A 68 -0.26 2.61 7.38
N PHE A 69 -1.35 2.53 8.14
CA PHE A 69 -1.35 1.91 9.48
C PHE A 69 -1.03 0.41 9.41
N CYS A 70 -1.70 -0.36 8.54
CA CYS A 70 -1.45 -1.79 8.39
C CYS A 70 -0.01 -2.07 7.92
N ALA A 71 0.46 -1.31 6.93
CA ALA A 71 1.78 -1.48 6.35
C ALA A 71 2.88 -1.03 7.32
N ALA A 72 2.71 0.06 8.07
CA ALA A 72 3.64 0.45 9.13
C ALA A 72 3.72 -0.62 10.22
N SER A 73 2.58 -1.18 10.64
CA SER A 73 2.54 -2.26 11.62
C SER A 73 3.32 -3.50 11.14
N LEU A 74 3.17 -3.85 9.85
CA LEU A 74 3.96 -4.92 9.23
C LEU A 74 5.44 -4.58 9.12
N PHE A 75 5.79 -3.34 8.79
CA PHE A 75 7.18 -2.90 8.72
C PHE A 75 7.93 -3.12 10.04
N TRP A 76 7.28 -2.81 11.17
CA TRP A 76 7.85 -3.05 12.50
C TRP A 76 7.89 -4.54 12.87
N ALA A 77 6.90 -5.32 12.43
CA ALA A 77 6.83 -6.75 12.73
C ALA A 77 7.80 -7.61 11.88
N GLU A 78 8.05 -7.20 10.63
CA GLU A 78 8.93 -7.91 9.70
C GLU A 78 10.41 -7.62 9.95
N ARG A 79 11.28 -8.51 9.45
CA ARG A 79 12.75 -8.38 9.56
C ARG A 79 13.42 -8.50 8.20
N GLY A 80 14.53 -7.79 8.01
CA GLY A 80 15.35 -7.87 6.80
C GLY A 80 14.65 -7.32 5.56
N ALA A 81 14.85 -8.00 4.42
CA ALA A 81 14.35 -7.57 3.11
C ALA A 81 12.81 -7.56 3.01
N GLU A 82 12.12 -8.28 3.88
CA GLU A 82 10.65 -8.30 3.90
C GLU A 82 10.02 -6.96 4.29
N ARG A 83 10.81 -6.03 4.85
CA ARG A 83 10.38 -4.66 5.17
C ARG A 83 10.20 -3.76 3.96
N VAL A 84 10.82 -4.11 2.83
CA VAL A 84 10.79 -3.29 1.61
C VAL A 84 9.38 -3.21 1.04
N LEU A 85 8.61 -4.29 1.12
CA LEU A 85 7.27 -4.36 0.52
C LEU A 85 6.24 -3.53 1.30
N PRO A 86 6.21 -3.59 2.66
CA PRO A 86 5.45 -2.63 3.45
C PRO A 86 5.80 -1.17 3.18
N LEU A 87 7.08 -0.83 2.89
CA LEU A 87 7.46 0.55 2.56
C LEU A 87 6.76 1.08 1.31
N PHE A 88 6.64 0.27 0.26
CA PHE A 88 5.89 0.67 -0.94
C PHE A 88 4.40 0.90 -0.65
N GLN A 89 3.79 0.08 0.21
CA GLN A 89 2.41 0.27 0.64
C GLN A 89 2.22 1.50 1.54
N ILE A 90 3.19 1.80 2.40
CA ILE A 90 3.20 3.05 3.19
C ILE A 90 3.28 4.25 2.23
N ALA A 91 4.22 4.24 1.28
CA ALA A 91 4.39 5.31 0.31
C ALA A 91 3.10 5.53 -0.50
N PHE A 92 2.48 4.45 -0.97
CA PHE A 92 1.20 4.52 -1.66
C PHE A 92 0.08 5.09 -0.77
N GLY A 93 0.00 4.65 0.49
CA GLY A 93 -0.97 5.19 1.46
C GLY A 93 -0.79 6.70 1.71
N VAL A 94 0.46 7.16 1.88
CA VAL A 94 0.79 8.57 2.04
C VAL A 94 0.40 9.38 0.81
N ILE A 95 0.62 8.84 -0.38
CA ILE A 95 0.24 9.47 -1.64
C ILE A 95 -1.27 9.63 -1.75
N LEU A 96 -2.05 8.60 -1.39
CA LEU A 96 -3.50 8.68 -1.36
C LEU A 96 -4.01 9.76 -0.38
N ILE A 97 -3.38 9.88 0.79
CA ILE A 97 -3.74 10.89 1.81
C ILE A 97 -3.41 12.30 1.33
N THR A 98 -2.24 12.48 0.72
CA THR A 98 -1.75 13.79 0.27
C THR A 98 -2.40 14.25 -1.03
N GLY A 99 -3.04 13.33 -1.77
CA GLY A 99 -3.57 13.62 -3.11
C GLY A 99 -2.46 14.03 -4.08
N ALA A 100 -1.21 13.62 -3.80
CA ALA A 100 -0.08 13.96 -4.65
C ALA A 100 -0.32 13.41 -6.06
N PRO A 101 0.04 14.16 -7.11
CA PRO A 101 -0.01 13.62 -8.47
C PRO A 101 1.08 12.57 -8.64
N PHE A 102 0.70 11.39 -9.11
CA PHE A 102 1.60 10.28 -9.49
C PHE A 102 1.18 9.73 -10.85
#